data_AF-A0A819X871-F1
#
_entry.id   AF-A0A819X871-F1
#
_cell.length_a   1.000
_cell.length_b   1.000
_cell.length_c   1.000
_cell.angle_alpha   90.00
_cell.angle_beta   90.00
_cell.angle_gamma   90.00
#
_symmetry.space_group_name_H-M   'P 1'
#
loop_
_entity.id
_entity.type
_entity.pdbx_description
1 polymer ?
#
loop_
_entity_poly.entity_id
_entity_poly.type
_entity_poly.pdbx_seq_one_letter_code
_entity_poly.pdbx_strand_id
1 'polypeptide(L)'
;GEIFATLFGLKPCTLLAHYEMPEYATGLVEKALKPMFDEFQLEKQGFELWKLKPPLAEFYKGGWMFVNKRHERYSLVKQIFTTTSSSINTVDIGRALGYPLPYGKYTIQYMDDTESKERNTCCVPMVEYTVGEGNFDTILRHFDQYAKLWQKIGRNLTIDLSEHPSMDKWFMDIKNGQKK
;
A
#
# COMPACT_ATOMS: atom_id res chain seq x y z
N GLY A 1 -5.31 2.56 -5.96
CA GLY A 1 -4.44 3.52 -5.25
C GLY A 1 -2.97 3.14 -5.28
N GLU A 2 -2.61 1.99 -4.71
CA GLU A 2 -1.20 1.66 -4.47
C GLU A 2 -0.31 1.55 -5.72
N ILE A 3 -0.82 1.05 -6.86
CA ILE A 3 -0.07 1.02 -8.12
C ILE A 3 0.40 2.43 -8.51
N PHE A 4 -0.47 3.44 -8.33
CA PHE A 4 -0.14 4.84 -8.59
C PHE A 4 0.95 5.35 -7.64
N ALA A 5 0.88 5.00 -6.35
CA ALA A 5 1.91 5.33 -5.38
C ALA A 5 3.27 4.70 -5.72
N THR A 6 3.29 3.49 -6.27
CA THR A 6 4.52 2.83 -6.75
C THR A 6 5.08 3.51 -8.01
N LEU A 7 4.22 3.87 -8.98
CA LEU A 7 4.62 4.58 -10.19
C LEU A 7 5.28 5.93 -9.89
N PHE A 8 4.76 6.67 -8.91
CA PHE A 8 5.33 7.95 -8.47
C PHE A 8 6.54 7.81 -7.53
N GLY A 9 6.98 6.58 -7.24
CA GLY A 9 8.12 6.32 -6.39
C GLY A 9 7.89 6.62 -4.91
N LEU A 10 6.64 6.80 -4.47
CA LEU A 10 6.32 6.92 -3.04
C LEU A 10 6.38 5.56 -2.36
N LYS A 11 5.97 4.50 -3.07
CA LYS A 11 6.09 3.11 -2.61
C LYS A 11 7.21 2.38 -3.36
N PRO A 12 7.89 1.46 -2.68
CA PRO A 12 8.82 0.54 -3.35
C PRO A 12 8.11 -0.49 -4.23
N CYS A 13 6.93 -0.93 -3.82
CA CYS A 13 6.14 -1.93 -4.52
C CYS A 13 4.67 -1.95 -4.07
N THR A 14 3.85 -2.67 -4.81
CA THR A 14 2.45 -2.97 -4.50
C THR A 14 2.23 -4.47 -4.56
N LEU A 15 1.62 -5.03 -3.52
CA LEU A 15 1.11 -6.40 -3.52
C LEU A 15 -0.30 -6.42 -4.10
N LEU A 16 -0.48 -7.21 -5.15
CA LEU A 16 -1.76 -7.45 -5.81
C LEU A 16 -2.22 -8.84 -5.42
N ALA A 17 -3.15 -8.93 -4.48
CA ALA A 17 -3.72 -10.19 -4.04
C ALA A 17 -5.17 -9.96 -3.63
N HIS A 18 -6.02 -10.97 -3.80
CA HIS A 18 -7.40 -10.95 -3.32
C HIS A 18 -7.67 -12.29 -2.64
N TYR A 19 -8.03 -12.25 -1.36
CA TYR A 19 -8.17 -13.45 -0.55
C TYR A 19 -9.28 -14.38 -1.08
N GLU A 20 -10.45 -13.82 -1.40
CA GLU A 20 -11.62 -14.59 -1.83
C GLU A 20 -11.62 -14.95 -3.33
N MET A 21 -10.83 -14.24 -4.14
CA MET A 21 -10.81 -14.36 -5.60
C MET A 21 -9.37 -14.27 -6.12
N PRO A 22 -8.51 -15.27 -5.85
CA PRO A 22 -7.10 -15.27 -6.25
C PRO A 22 -6.85 -14.93 -7.74
N GLU A 23 -7.76 -15.34 -8.61
CA GLU A 23 -7.75 -15.07 -10.04
C GLU A 23 -7.92 -13.58 -10.39
N TYR A 24 -8.53 -12.79 -9.50
CA TYR A 24 -8.73 -11.35 -9.71
C TYR A 24 -7.40 -10.63 -9.92
N ALA A 25 -6.40 -10.92 -9.07
CA ALA A 25 -5.08 -10.31 -9.18
C ALA A 25 -4.39 -10.68 -10.50
N THR A 26 -4.50 -11.94 -10.92
CA THR A 26 -3.95 -12.40 -12.21
C THR A 26 -4.66 -11.74 -13.38
N GLY A 27 -6.00 -11.64 -13.35
CA GLY A 27 -6.78 -10.94 -14.36
C GLY A 27 -6.43 -9.46 -14.46
N LEU A 28 -6.25 -8.76 -13.33
CA LEU A 28 -5.80 -7.37 -13.29
C LEU A 28 -4.42 -7.21 -13.94
N VAL A 29 -3.48 -8.09 -13.60
CA VAL A 29 -2.14 -8.06 -14.17
C VAL A 29 -2.18 -8.30 -15.68
N GLU A 30 -2.89 -9.33 -16.13
CA GLU A 30 -2.88 -9.72 -17.54
C GLU A 30 -3.66 -8.76 -18.44
N LYS A 31 -4.78 -8.22 -17.95
CA LYS A 31 -5.67 -7.38 -18.76
C LYS A 31 -5.40 -5.89 -18.65
N ALA A 32 -4.75 -5.43 -17.57
CA ALA A 32 -4.46 -4.01 -17.37
C ALA A 32 -2.96 -3.73 -17.28
N LEU A 33 -2.24 -4.38 -16.37
CA LEU A 33 -0.84 -4.01 -16.10
C LEU A 33 0.12 -4.42 -17.22
N LYS A 34 0.01 -5.64 -17.76
CA LYS A 34 0.86 -6.07 -18.89
C LYS A 34 0.69 -5.16 -20.12
N PRO A 35 -0.54 -4.85 -20.58
CA PRO A 35 -0.73 -3.85 -21.62
C PRO A 35 -0.09 -2.49 -21.32
N MET A 36 -0.24 -1.98 -20.09
CA MET A 36 0.43 -0.74 -19.68
C MET A 36 1.96 -0.85 -19.71
N PHE A 37 2.52 -1.99 -19.32
CA PHE A 37 3.95 -2.27 -19.38
C PHE A 37 4.47 -2.19 -20.81
N ASP A 38 3.73 -2.78 -21.76
CA ASP A 38 4.09 -2.79 -23.17
C ASP A 38 3.95 -1.39 -23.79
N GLU A 39 2.81 -0.72 -23.56
CA GLU A 39 2.51 0.60 -24.12
C GLU A 39 3.49 1.67 -23.62
N PHE A 40 3.70 1.74 -22.30
CA PHE A 40 4.54 2.76 -21.69
C PHE A 40 5.98 2.30 -21.45
N GLN A 41 6.34 1.09 -21.88
CA GLN A 41 7.69 0.52 -21.72
C GLN A 41 8.18 0.55 -20.27
N LEU A 42 7.31 0.20 -19.31
CA LEU A 42 7.56 0.38 -17.88
C LEU A 42 8.79 -0.40 -17.38
N GLU A 43 9.16 -1.52 -18.01
CA GLU A 43 10.40 -2.24 -17.69
C GLU A 43 11.64 -1.36 -17.92
N LYS A 44 11.70 -0.63 -19.03
CA LYS A 44 12.79 0.31 -19.34
C LYS A 44 12.81 1.49 -18.37
N GLN A 45 11.64 1.83 -17.82
CA GLN A 45 11.50 2.86 -16.79
C GLN A 45 11.88 2.37 -15.39
N GLY A 46 12.22 1.08 -15.23
CA GLY A 46 12.69 0.51 -13.98
C GLY A 46 11.58 -0.11 -13.12
N PHE A 47 10.48 -0.55 -13.72
CA PHE A 47 9.44 -1.31 -13.04
C PHE A 47 9.47 -2.79 -13.40
N GLU A 48 8.98 -3.66 -12.52
CA GLU A 48 8.88 -5.10 -12.76
C GLU A 48 7.53 -5.64 -12.26
N LEU A 49 7.06 -6.72 -12.89
CA LEU A 49 5.94 -7.53 -12.42
C LEU A 49 6.43 -8.92 -12.04
N TRP A 50 6.20 -9.32 -10.79
CA TRP A 50 6.57 -10.65 -10.30
C TRP A 50 5.34 -11.43 -9.88
N LYS A 51 5.19 -12.65 -10.39
CA LYS A 51 4.25 -13.60 -9.80
C LYS A 51 4.85 -14.14 -8.50
N LEU A 52 4.09 -14.12 -7.41
CA LEU A 52 4.58 -14.66 -6.15
C LEU A 52 4.86 -16.16 -6.28
N LYS A 53 5.93 -16.60 -5.64
CA LYS A 53 6.35 -18.01 -5.55
C LYS A 53 6.23 -18.48 -4.10
N PRO A 54 6.16 -19.81 -3.86
CA PRO A 54 6.23 -20.34 -2.51
C PRO A 54 7.49 -19.83 -1.76
N PRO A 55 7.38 -19.52 -0.46
CA PRO A 55 6.21 -19.77 0.39
C PRO A 55 5.17 -18.63 0.37
N LEU A 56 5.51 -17.44 -0.13
CA LEU A 56 4.58 -16.29 -0.16
C LEU A 56 3.30 -16.55 -0.96
N ALA A 57 3.38 -17.34 -2.03
CA ALA A 57 2.21 -17.75 -2.81
C ALA A 57 1.20 -18.60 -2.02
N GLU A 58 1.59 -19.20 -0.89
CA GLU A 58 0.69 -19.96 -0.02
C GLU A 58 -0.16 -19.02 0.84
N PHE A 59 0.43 -17.90 1.28
CA PHE A 59 -0.25 -16.84 2.02
C PHE A 59 -1.08 -15.92 1.10
N TYR A 60 -0.54 -15.61 -0.08
CA TYR A 60 -1.13 -14.72 -1.07
C TYR A 60 -1.40 -15.48 -2.36
N LYS A 61 -2.38 -16.38 -2.31
CA LYS A 61 -2.74 -17.23 -3.45
C LYS A 61 -3.01 -16.38 -4.69
N GLY A 62 -2.37 -16.74 -5.81
CA GLY A 62 -2.49 -16.00 -7.07
C GLY A 62 -1.88 -14.60 -7.07
N GLY A 63 -1.15 -14.23 -6.02
CA GLY A 63 -0.65 -12.88 -5.83
C GLY A 63 0.48 -12.49 -6.78
N TRP A 64 0.56 -11.19 -7.03
CA TRP A 64 1.59 -10.55 -7.85
C TRP A 64 2.19 -9.34 -7.13
N MET A 65 3.42 -9.01 -7.48
CA MET A 65 4.09 -7.79 -7.05
C MET A 65 4.29 -6.89 -8.25
N PHE A 66 3.91 -5.62 -8.11
CA PHE A 66 4.35 -4.54 -9.00
C PHE A 66 5.44 -3.75 -8.28
N VAL A 67 6.65 -3.70 -8.85
CA VAL A 67 7.87 -3.29 -8.13
C VAL A 67 8.57 -2.13 -8.84
N ASN A 68 9.08 -1.18 -8.07
CA ASN A 68 9.94 -0.09 -8.54
C ASN A 68 11.41 -0.38 -8.19
N LYS A 69 12.24 -0.68 -9.20
CA LYS A 69 13.67 -1.01 -9.04
C LYS A 69 14.52 0.17 -8.59
N ARG A 70 14.03 1.40 -8.82
CA ARG A 70 14.75 2.64 -8.52
C ARG A 70 14.48 3.14 -7.11
N HIS A 71 13.54 2.52 -6.40
CA HIS A 71 13.26 2.87 -5.01
C HIS A 71 14.40 2.41 -4.10
N GLU A 72 14.78 3.22 -3.10
CA GLU A 72 15.89 2.94 -2.16
C GLU A 72 15.73 1.58 -1.44
N ARG A 73 14.48 1.16 -1.23
CA ARG A 73 14.11 -0.11 -0.56
C ARG A 73 14.00 -1.31 -1.51
N TYR A 74 14.34 -1.17 -2.79
CA TYR A 74 14.21 -2.27 -3.77
C TYR A 74 14.97 -3.54 -3.35
N SER A 75 16.16 -3.39 -2.76
CA SER A 75 16.94 -4.52 -2.23
C SER A 75 16.17 -5.32 -1.18
N LEU A 76 15.49 -4.62 -0.25
CA LEU A 76 14.63 -5.25 0.76
C LEU A 76 13.43 -5.93 0.11
N VAL A 77 12.76 -5.29 -0.85
CA VAL A 77 11.65 -5.91 -1.58
C VAL A 77 12.09 -7.21 -2.25
N LYS A 78 13.21 -7.18 -2.96
CA LYS A 78 13.76 -8.37 -3.61
C LYS A 78 14.08 -9.46 -2.58
N GLN A 79 14.78 -9.11 -1.51
CA GLN A 79 15.13 -10.05 -0.44
C GLN A 79 13.89 -10.75 0.14
N ILE A 80 12.83 -9.99 0.45
CA ILE A 80 11.62 -10.53 1.09
C ILE A 80 10.75 -11.29 0.09
N PHE A 81 10.46 -10.71 -1.07
CA PHE A 81 9.48 -11.26 -2.00
C PHE A 81 10.02 -12.33 -2.97
N THR A 82 11.33 -12.53 -3.01
CA THR A 82 11.95 -13.65 -3.73
C THR A 82 12.61 -14.67 -2.80
N THR A 83 12.41 -14.57 -1.48
CA THR A 83 12.94 -15.55 -0.53
C THR A 83 12.28 -16.91 -0.72
N THR A 84 13.05 -17.97 -0.52
CA THR A 84 12.55 -19.34 -0.43
C THR A 84 12.49 -19.84 1.02
N SER A 85 12.82 -18.99 2.00
CA SER A 85 12.74 -19.33 3.43
C SER A 85 11.28 -19.52 3.85
N SER A 86 10.99 -20.60 4.58
CA SER A 86 9.65 -20.88 5.13
C SER A 86 9.25 -19.92 6.26
N SER A 87 10.22 -19.24 6.90
CA SER A 87 9.96 -18.22 7.91
C SER A 87 9.82 -16.84 7.26
N ILE A 88 8.57 -16.45 7.01
CA ILE A 88 8.25 -15.10 6.53
C ILE A 88 7.68 -14.28 7.68
N ASN A 89 8.35 -13.18 8.00
CA ASN A 89 7.90 -12.23 9.02
C ASN A 89 6.98 -11.17 8.39
N THR A 90 5.75 -11.06 8.88
CA THR A 90 4.76 -10.07 8.39
C THR A 90 5.24 -8.63 8.60
N VAL A 91 6.05 -8.36 9.63
CA VAL A 91 6.66 -7.05 9.85
C VAL A 91 7.61 -6.70 8.70
N ASP A 92 8.39 -7.66 8.22
CA ASP A 92 9.33 -7.42 7.13
C ASP A 92 8.61 -7.31 5.78
N ILE A 93 7.48 -8.02 5.59
CA ILE A 93 6.55 -7.78 4.48
C ILE A 93 6.07 -6.32 4.51
N GLY A 94 5.53 -5.84 5.63
CA GLY A 94 5.01 -4.48 5.72
C GLY A 94 6.10 -3.42 5.50
N ARG A 95 7.33 -3.65 6.00
CA ARG A 95 8.49 -2.78 5.72
C ARG A 95 8.83 -2.74 4.24
N ALA A 96 8.85 -3.91 3.59
CA ALA A 96 9.11 -4.03 2.16
C ALA A 96 8.01 -3.36 1.33
N LEU A 97 6.74 -3.40 1.76
CA LEU A 97 5.62 -2.67 1.14
C LEU A 97 5.64 -1.15 1.40
N GLY A 98 6.55 -0.68 2.25
CA GLY A 98 6.71 0.75 2.55
C GLY A 98 5.83 1.27 3.69
N TYR A 99 5.12 0.41 4.42
CA TYR A 99 4.22 0.84 5.50
C TYR A 99 4.98 1.36 6.73
N PRO A 100 4.49 2.42 7.38
CA PRO A 100 5.06 2.91 8.63
C PRO A 100 4.67 1.99 9.78
N LEU A 101 5.62 1.76 10.70
CA LEU A 101 5.42 0.97 11.92
C LEU A 101 4.64 -0.35 11.72
N PRO A 102 5.06 -1.23 10.79
CA PRO A 102 4.28 -2.40 10.38
C PRO A 102 4.38 -3.55 11.41
N TYR A 103 4.28 -3.22 12.69
CA TYR A 103 4.32 -4.15 13.81
C TYR A 103 3.12 -3.85 14.69
N GLY A 104 2.11 -4.72 14.78
CA GLY A 104 0.96 -4.43 15.64
C GLY A 104 -0.34 -5.01 15.12
N LYS A 105 -1.44 -4.51 15.66
CA LYS A 105 -2.79 -5.05 15.46
C LYS A 105 -3.83 -4.00 15.09
N TYR A 106 -3.46 -2.73 15.02
CA TYR A 106 -4.40 -1.65 14.71
C TYR A 106 -4.40 -1.43 13.20
N THR A 107 -5.58 -1.39 12.58
CA THR A 107 -5.69 -1.12 11.16
C THR A 107 -5.84 0.37 10.93
N ILE A 108 -5.15 0.89 9.91
CA ILE A 108 -5.36 2.24 9.40
C ILE A 108 -5.71 2.15 7.93
N GLN A 109 -6.72 2.90 7.53
CA GLN A 109 -7.16 2.99 6.15
C GLN A 109 -7.06 4.41 5.63
N TYR A 110 -6.63 4.54 4.37
CA TYR A 110 -6.71 5.80 3.63
C TYR A 110 -7.87 5.67 2.65
N MET A 111 -8.87 6.54 2.76
CA MET A 111 -10.13 6.43 2.04
C MET A 111 -10.19 7.45 0.92
N ASP A 112 -10.60 7.02 -0.28
CA ASP A 112 -10.87 7.92 -1.41
C ASP A 112 -12.26 8.56 -1.24
N ASP A 113 -12.29 9.72 -0.60
CA ASP A 113 -13.50 10.49 -0.33
C ASP A 113 -14.18 10.96 -1.63
N THR A 114 -13.39 11.22 -2.68
CA THR A 114 -13.92 11.59 -4.00
C THR A 114 -14.69 10.41 -4.60
N GLU A 115 -14.08 9.23 -4.64
CA GLU A 115 -14.71 8.03 -5.21
C GLU A 115 -15.91 7.55 -4.37
N SER A 116 -15.85 7.67 -3.04
CA SER A 116 -16.98 7.40 -2.16
C SER A 116 -18.22 8.21 -2.57
N LYS A 117 -18.05 9.51 -2.82
CA LYS A 117 -19.12 10.42 -3.26
C LYS A 117 -19.62 10.10 -4.66
N GLU A 118 -18.72 9.87 -5.61
CA GLU A 118 -19.07 9.53 -7.00
C GLU A 118 -19.89 8.24 -7.09
N ARG A 119 -19.58 7.24 -6.26
CA ARG A 119 -20.27 5.95 -6.23
C ARG A 119 -21.45 5.90 -5.28
N ASN A 120 -21.71 6.97 -4.53
CA ASN A 120 -22.69 6.99 -3.44
C ASN A 120 -22.51 5.80 -2.47
N THR A 121 -21.26 5.56 -2.05
CA THR A 121 -20.89 4.55 -1.05
C THR A 121 -20.28 5.22 0.16
N CYS A 122 -20.34 4.56 1.32
CA CYS A 122 -19.73 5.07 2.53
C CYS A 122 -18.22 5.30 2.36
N CYS A 123 -17.55 4.31 1.79
CA CYS A 123 -16.13 4.16 2.00
C CYS A 123 -15.47 3.36 0.87
N VAL A 124 -14.42 3.92 0.26
CA VAL A 124 -13.59 3.26 -0.76
C VAL A 124 -12.14 3.28 -0.29
N PRO A 125 -11.61 2.16 0.26
CA PRO A 125 -10.23 2.12 0.75
C PRO A 125 -9.23 2.16 -0.41
N MET A 126 -8.26 3.07 -0.31
CA MET A 126 -7.14 3.26 -1.23
C MET A 126 -5.90 2.49 -0.76
N VAL A 127 -5.64 2.52 0.54
CA VAL A 127 -4.60 1.75 1.26
C VAL A 127 -5.19 1.25 2.57
N GLU A 128 -4.84 0.03 2.94
CA GLU A 128 -5.10 -0.55 4.25
C GLU A 128 -3.83 -1.25 4.75
N TYR A 129 -3.47 -1.03 6.02
CA TYR A 129 -2.33 -1.71 6.63
C TYR A 129 -2.43 -1.72 8.16
N THR A 130 -1.75 -2.67 8.79
CA THR A 130 -1.66 -2.76 10.24
C THR A 130 -0.45 -2.00 10.78
N VAL A 131 -0.66 -1.35 11.93
CA VAL A 131 0.35 -0.56 12.63
C VAL A 131 0.42 -0.87 14.11
N GLY A 132 1.54 -0.47 14.69
CA GLY A 132 1.78 -0.48 16.13
C GLY A 132 1.43 0.82 16.82
N GLU A 133 1.60 0.81 18.14
CA GLU A 133 1.47 2.00 18.96
C GLU A 133 2.69 2.92 18.86
N GLY A 134 2.43 4.21 19.08
CA GLY A 134 3.43 5.27 19.14
C GLY A 134 3.87 5.83 17.78
N ASN A 135 4.66 6.91 17.82
CA ASN A 135 5.20 7.61 16.65
C ASN A 135 4.14 7.94 15.58
N PHE A 136 2.98 8.43 16.03
CA PHE A 136 1.84 8.82 15.19
C PHE A 136 2.21 9.86 14.13
N ASP A 137 3.20 10.72 14.40
CA ASP A 137 3.77 11.65 13.41
C ASP A 137 4.26 10.94 12.15
N THR A 138 4.84 9.74 12.27
CA THR A 138 5.32 8.99 11.11
C THR A 138 4.15 8.47 10.28
N ILE A 139 3.07 8.03 10.92
CA ILE A 139 1.86 7.59 10.23
C ILE A 139 1.18 8.79 9.54
N LEU A 140 1.10 9.93 10.21
CA LEU A 140 0.51 11.15 9.64
C LEU A 140 1.35 11.69 8.47
N ARG A 141 2.67 11.72 8.59
CA ARG A 141 3.57 12.07 7.46
C ARG A 141 3.38 11.14 6.27
N HIS A 142 3.24 9.83 6.53
CA HIS A 142 2.97 8.86 5.48
C HIS A 142 1.61 9.16 4.82
N PHE A 143 0.55 9.44 5.59
CA PHE A 143 -0.74 9.86 5.05
C PHE A 143 -0.63 11.13 4.19
N ASP A 144 0.04 12.17 4.68
CA ASP A 144 0.19 13.45 3.97
C ASP A 144 0.89 13.28 2.61
N GLN A 145 1.86 12.37 2.52
CA GLN A 145 2.51 12.05 1.24
C GLN A 145 1.53 11.41 0.26
N TYR A 146 0.68 10.50 0.71
CA TYR A 146 -0.37 9.90 -0.11
C TYR A 146 -1.43 10.92 -0.51
N ALA A 147 -1.90 11.75 0.43
CA ALA A 147 -2.90 12.77 0.16
C ALA A 147 -2.41 13.78 -0.89
N LYS A 148 -1.17 14.29 -0.75
CA LYS A 148 -0.55 15.17 -1.75
C LYS A 148 -0.40 14.50 -3.10
N LEU A 149 -0.08 13.22 -3.12
CA LEU A 149 0.03 12.47 -4.36
C LEU A 149 -1.34 12.28 -5.04
N TRP A 150 -2.37 11.93 -4.27
CA TRP A 150 -3.74 11.71 -4.75
C TRP A 150 -4.39 12.99 -5.28
N GLN A 151 -4.07 14.14 -4.67
CA GLN A 151 -4.48 15.45 -5.17
C GLN A 151 -3.99 15.75 -6.59
N LYS A 152 -2.84 15.17 -7.02
CA LYS A 152 -2.33 15.37 -8.38
C LYS A 152 -3.25 14.81 -9.47
N ILE A 153 -4.13 13.88 -9.12
CA ILE A 153 -5.14 13.33 -10.03
C ILE A 153 -6.55 13.87 -9.72
N GLY A 154 -6.64 14.99 -8.99
CA GLY A 154 -7.89 15.65 -8.67
C GLY A 154 -8.73 14.92 -7.62
N ARG A 155 -8.12 14.07 -6.79
CA ARG A 155 -8.82 13.27 -5.78
C ARG A 155 -8.39 13.60 -4.36
N ASN A 156 -9.29 13.38 -3.40
CA ASN A 156 -9.05 13.63 -1.99
C ASN A 156 -8.99 12.34 -1.18
N LEU A 157 -8.03 12.26 -0.27
CA LEU A 157 -7.95 11.19 0.72
C LEU A 157 -8.35 11.69 2.10
N THR A 158 -9.02 10.82 2.86
CA THR A 158 -9.18 10.93 4.30
C THR A 158 -8.50 9.75 4.99
N ILE A 159 -8.25 9.87 6.28
CA ILE A 159 -7.67 8.81 7.10
C ILE A 159 -8.75 8.29 8.06
N ASP A 160 -8.94 6.97 8.09
CA ASP A 160 -9.76 6.29 9.08
C ASP A 160 -8.86 5.74 10.19
N LEU A 161 -9.15 6.18 11.42
CA LEU A 161 -8.44 5.84 12.65
C LEU A 161 -9.37 5.13 13.65
N SER A 162 -10.56 4.69 13.24
CA SER A 162 -11.56 4.08 14.11
C SER A 162 -11.05 2.83 14.84
N GLU A 163 -10.18 2.06 14.21
CA GLU A 163 -9.51 0.90 14.82
C GLU A 163 -8.29 1.28 15.67
N HIS A 164 -7.89 2.56 15.75
CA HIS A 164 -6.73 3.01 16.51
C HIS A 164 -7.07 4.15 17.50
N PRO A 165 -7.75 3.86 18.63
CA PRO A 165 -8.29 4.87 19.53
C PRO A 165 -7.27 5.88 20.08
N SER A 166 -6.05 5.42 20.38
CA SER A 166 -4.97 6.28 20.90
C SER A 166 -4.53 7.33 19.87
N MET A 167 -4.46 6.93 18.59
CA MET A 167 -4.07 7.81 17.50
C MET A 167 -5.22 8.73 17.11
N ASP A 168 -6.46 8.22 17.08
CA ASP A 168 -7.65 9.05 16.83
C ASP A 168 -7.76 10.19 17.85
N LYS A 169 -7.63 9.87 19.15
CA LYS A 169 -7.59 10.88 20.20
C LYS A 169 -6.46 11.89 19.99
N TRP A 170 -5.24 11.40 19.71
CA TRP A 170 -4.10 12.28 19.46
C TRP A 170 -4.32 13.20 18.25
N PHE A 171 -4.94 12.70 17.18
CA PHE A 171 -5.26 13.47 15.98
C PHE A 171 -6.31 14.54 16.24
N MET A 172 -7.33 14.23 17.05
CA MET A 172 -8.33 15.20 17.50
C MET A 172 -7.71 16.28 18.39
N ASP A 173 -6.80 15.92 19.31
CA ASP A 173 -6.07 16.88 20.14
C ASP A 173 -5.28 17.88 19.27
N ILE A 174 -4.63 17.42 18.19
CA ILE A 174 -3.92 18.30 17.24
C ILE A 174 -4.89 19.22 16.50
N LYS A 175 -5.97 18.66 15.95
CA LYS A 175 -7.00 19.46 15.24
C LYS A 175 -7.60 20.55 16.11
N ASN A 176 -7.77 20.26 17.40
CA ASN A 176 -8.31 21.19 18.38
C ASN A 176 -7.26 22.15 18.97
N GLY A 177 -6.00 22.11 18.51
CA GLY A 177 -4.91 22.95 19.00
C GLY A 177 -4.44 22.62 20.43
N GLN A 178 -4.82 21.45 20.95
CA GLN A 178 -4.46 20.97 22.29
C GLN A 178 -3.08 20.28 22.33
N LYS A 179 -2.54 19.91 21.15
CA LYS A 179 -1.16 19.46 20.96
C LYS A 179 -0.50 20.26 19.84
N LYS A 180 0.80 20.56 20.03
CA LYS A 180 1.67 21.21 19.05
C LYS A 180 2.60 20.19 18.41
#